data_AF-A0A7Y3ES72-F1
#
_entry.id   AF-A0A7Y3ES72-F1
#
_cell.length_a   1.000
_cell.length_b   1.000
_cell.length_c   1.000
_cell.angle_alpha   90.00
_cell.angle_beta   90.00
_cell.angle_gamma   90.00
#
_symmetry.space_group_name_H-M   'P 1'
#
loop_
_entity.id
_entity.type
_entity.pdbx_description
1 polymer ?
#
loop_
_entity_poly.entity_id
_entity_poly.type
_entity_poly.pdbx_seq_one_letter_code
_entity_poly.pdbx_strand_id
1 'polypeptide(L)'
;MKHRMHPESLMMSYGYKPQLSEGAVKPPIFQTSTFCFHSAEEGKAFFELAYGLREKGIQEEQGLIYSRINNPNLEILENRLCLWDKAAEGAVFESGMSAISTVMLE
;
A
#
# COMPACT_ATOMS: atom_id res chain seq x y z
N MET A 1 8.62 17.62 23.13
CA MET A 1 7.68 17.88 22.01
C MET A 1 8.17 17.10 20.80
N LYS A 2 7.36 16.18 20.23
CA LYS A 2 7.72 15.54 18.95
C LYS A 2 7.64 16.61 17.86
N HIS A 3 8.77 16.89 17.21
CA HIS A 3 8.79 17.78 16.07
C HIS A 3 7.97 17.15 14.94
N ARG A 4 6.92 17.83 14.49
CA ARG A 4 6.10 17.37 13.37
C ARG A 4 6.79 17.81 12.08
N MET A 5 7.26 16.85 11.30
CA MET A 5 7.90 17.10 10.02
C MET A 5 6.89 17.67 9.02
N HIS A 6 7.35 18.56 8.14
CA HIS A 6 6.55 19.09 7.05
C HIS A 6 6.36 18.04 5.93
N PRO A 7 5.24 18.08 5.17
CA PRO A 7 4.99 17.14 4.07
C PRO A 7 6.13 17.07 3.06
N GLU A 8 6.76 18.19 2.72
CA GLU A 8 7.89 18.27 1.78
C GLU A 8 9.07 17.40 2.21
N SER A 9 9.38 17.39 3.52
CA SER A 9 10.43 16.52 4.06
C SER A 9 9.98 15.05 4.06
N LEU A 10 8.70 14.80 4.36
CA LEU A 10 8.15 13.45 4.40
C LEU A 10 8.05 12.82 3.00
N MET A 11 7.83 13.59 1.93
CA MET A 11 7.80 13.05 0.55
C MET A 11 9.10 12.34 0.16
N MET A 12 10.22 12.68 0.80
CA MET A 12 11.51 12.07 0.52
C MET A 12 11.64 10.63 1.05
N SER A 13 10.96 10.27 2.15
CA SER A 13 11.22 9.01 2.85
C SER A 13 10.00 8.32 3.48
N TYR A 14 8.85 8.98 3.60
CA TYR A 14 7.65 8.41 4.22
C TYR A 14 7.16 7.19 3.44
N GLY A 15 6.70 6.17 4.18
CA GLY A 15 6.25 4.90 3.63
C GLY A 15 7.35 3.94 3.18
N TYR A 16 8.63 4.34 3.21
CA TYR A 16 9.73 3.49 2.72
C TYR A 16 10.77 3.18 3.81
N LYS A 17 11.16 1.92 3.93
CA LYS A 17 12.22 1.43 4.83
C LYS A 17 13.29 0.70 4.01
N PRO A 18 14.49 1.28 3.81
CA PRO A 18 15.56 0.66 3.03
C PRO A 18 15.96 -0.75 3.48
N GLN A 19 15.81 -1.05 4.78
CA GLN A 19 16.15 -2.35 5.37
C GLN A 19 15.28 -3.50 4.84
N LEU A 20 14.10 -3.19 4.28
CA LEU A 20 13.21 -4.16 3.64
C LEU A 20 13.56 -4.38 2.16
N SER A 21 14.63 -3.75 1.65
CA SER A 21 15.00 -3.75 0.23
C SER A 21 16.51 -3.66 0.03
N GLU A 22 17.27 -4.52 0.72
CA GLU A 22 18.74 -4.64 0.60
C GLU A 22 19.52 -3.33 0.81
N GLY A 23 18.95 -2.38 1.57
CA GLY A 23 19.55 -1.07 1.81
C GLY A 23 19.44 -0.10 0.64
N ALA A 24 18.61 -0.38 -0.37
CA ALA A 24 18.41 0.52 -1.49
C ALA A 24 17.90 1.89 -1.01
N VAL A 25 18.55 2.97 -1.45
CA VAL A 25 18.15 4.35 -1.06
C VAL A 25 16.83 4.75 -1.71
N LYS A 26 16.55 4.24 -2.92
CA LYS A 26 15.30 4.46 -3.63
C LYS A 26 14.47 3.18 -3.58
N PRO A 27 13.14 3.26 -3.42
CA PRO A 27 12.27 2.09 -3.53
C PRO A 27 12.51 1.39 -4.87
N PRO A 28 12.76 0.07 -4.88
CA PRO A 28 12.85 -0.68 -6.13
C PRO A 28 11.49 -0.74 -6.82
N ILE A 29 11.49 -0.85 -8.14
CA ILE A 29 10.25 -0.94 -8.93
C ILE A 29 9.78 -2.39 -8.94
N PHE A 30 8.65 -2.66 -8.28
CA PHE A 30 7.96 -3.95 -8.27
C PHE A 30 7.06 -4.07 -9.49
N GLN A 31 7.68 -4.27 -10.67
CA GLN A 31 6.98 -4.51 -11.93
C GLN A 31 6.58 -5.98 -12.07
N THR A 32 5.65 -6.42 -11.22
CA THR A 32 5.06 -7.76 -11.24
C THR A 32 3.55 -7.66 -11.15
N SER A 33 2.84 -8.68 -11.64
CA SER A 33 1.38 -8.80 -11.50
C SER A 33 0.97 -9.60 -10.26
N THR A 34 1.74 -10.63 -9.90
CA THR A 34 1.40 -11.59 -8.84
C THR A 34 2.53 -11.72 -7.81
N PHE A 35 2.17 -12.14 -6.60
CA PHE A 35 3.10 -12.44 -5.51
C PHE A 35 2.95 -13.90 -5.07
N CYS A 36 4.04 -14.50 -4.62
CA CYS A 36 4.05 -15.88 -4.14
C CYS A 36 3.65 -15.95 -2.67
N PHE A 37 3.02 -17.06 -2.29
CA PHE A 37 2.71 -17.41 -0.91
C PHE A 37 3.65 -18.52 -0.43
N HIS A 38 3.97 -18.52 0.85
CA HIS A 38 4.74 -19.57 1.52
C HIS A 38 3.93 -20.86 1.70
N SER A 39 2.60 -20.76 1.86
CA SER A 39 1.70 -21.90 1.96
C SER A 39 0.32 -21.61 1.34
N ALA A 40 -0.46 -22.67 1.10
CA ALA A 40 -1.82 -22.54 0.59
C ALA A 40 -2.77 -21.84 1.60
N GLU A 41 -2.57 -22.12 2.89
CA GLU A 41 -3.31 -21.52 4.00
C GLU A 41 -3.04 -20.02 4.10
N GLU A 42 -1.79 -19.59 3.91
CA GLU A 42 -1.41 -18.17 3.89
C GLU A 42 -2.11 -17.44 2.73
N GLY A 43 -2.08 -18.01 1.53
CA GLY A 43 -2.78 -17.44 0.37
C GLY A 43 -4.28 -17.28 0.63
N LYS A 44 -4.94 -18.32 1.16
CA LYS A 44 -6.36 -18.24 1.56
C LYS A 44 -6.60 -17.12 2.56
N ALA A 45 -5.77 -17.03 3.61
CA ALA A 45 -5.91 -16.03 4.66
C ALA A 45 -5.77 -14.60 4.12
N PHE A 46 -4.86 -14.34 3.17
CA PHE A 46 -4.72 -13.02 2.53
C PHE A 46 -5.95 -12.64 1.71
N PHE A 47 -6.52 -13.56 0.93
CA PHE A 47 -7.74 -13.29 0.16
C PHE A 47 -8.96 -13.05 1.06
N GLU A 48 -9.13 -13.82 2.14
CA GLU A 48 -10.22 -13.59 3.11
C GLU A 48 -10.13 -12.19 3.72
N LEU A 49 -8.93 -11.72 4.02
CA LEU A 49 -8.71 -10.37 4.55
C LEU A 49 -8.98 -9.30 3.48
N ALA A 50 -8.43 -9.46 2.28
CA ALA A 50 -8.56 -8.48 1.20
C ALA A 50 -10.01 -8.28 0.74
N TYR A 51 -10.84 -9.32 0.80
CA TYR A 51 -12.27 -9.24 0.47
C TYR A 51 -13.16 -8.94 1.68
N GLY A 52 -12.58 -8.64 2.85
CA GLY A 52 -13.36 -8.30 4.05
C GLY A 52 -14.19 -9.46 4.62
N LEU A 53 -13.84 -10.71 4.29
CA LEU A 53 -14.53 -11.91 4.80
C LEU A 53 -14.16 -12.20 6.26
N ARG A 54 -13.07 -11.60 6.77
CA ARG A 54 -12.67 -11.65 8.18
C ARG A 54 -11.98 -10.36 8.60
N GLU A 55 -11.98 -10.09 9.91
CA GLU A 55 -11.21 -9.00 10.48
C GLU A 55 -9.71 -9.36 10.58
N LYS A 56 -8.89 -8.32 10.47
CA LYS A 56 -7.43 -8.41 10.62
C LYS A 56 -7.08 -8.77 12.06
N GLY A 57 -6.23 -9.77 12.25
CA GLY A 57 -5.66 -10.05 13.57
C GLY A 57 -4.80 -8.89 14.09
N ILE A 58 -4.63 -8.80 15.42
CA ILE A 58 -3.89 -7.69 16.08
C ILE A 58 -2.44 -7.52 15.55
N GLN A 59 -1.80 -8.61 15.13
CA GLN A 59 -0.42 -8.64 14.62
C GLN A 59 -0.33 -9.14 13.17
N GLU A 60 -1.46 -9.28 12.51
CA GLU A 60 -1.47 -9.78 11.14
C GLU A 60 -1.09 -8.66 10.18
N GLU A 61 -0.14 -8.89 9.28
CA GLU A 61 0.15 -7.97 8.19
C GLU A 61 -0.67 -8.35 6.97
N GLN A 62 -1.14 -7.35 6.23
CA GLN A 62 -1.83 -7.60 4.98
C GLN A 62 -0.77 -7.98 3.94
N GLY A 63 -0.83 -9.22 3.46
CA GLY A 63 0.10 -9.70 2.44
C GLY A 63 -0.14 -9.09 1.06
N LEU A 64 0.87 -9.23 0.20
CA LEU A 64 0.78 -8.91 -1.21
C LEU A 64 0.15 -10.10 -1.95
N ILE A 65 -0.84 -9.82 -2.79
CA ILE A 65 -1.60 -10.88 -3.48
C ILE A 65 -1.45 -10.72 -4.98
N TYR A 66 -1.93 -9.57 -5.47
CA TYR A 66 -2.05 -9.27 -6.88
C TYR A 66 -2.06 -7.76 -7.08
N SER A 67 -1.28 -7.25 -8.02
CA SER A 67 -1.01 -5.80 -8.16
C SER A 67 -2.23 -4.93 -8.47
N ARG A 68 -3.36 -5.49 -8.92
CA ARG A 68 -4.64 -4.74 -9.03
C ARG A 68 -5.27 -4.46 -7.67
N ILE A 69 -5.00 -5.29 -6.67
CA ILE A 69 -5.47 -5.11 -5.30
C ILE A 69 -4.45 -4.29 -4.51
N ASN A 70 -3.19 -4.72 -4.50
CA ASN A 70 -2.12 -4.02 -3.79
C ASN A 70 -0.74 -4.24 -4.41
N ASN A 71 0.09 -3.18 -4.39
CA ASN A 71 1.46 -3.19 -4.88
C ASN A 71 2.34 -2.28 -4.01
N PRO A 72 3.55 -2.68 -3.60
CA PRO A 72 4.39 -1.90 -2.68
C PRO A 72 4.70 -0.48 -3.17
N ASN A 73 4.86 -0.28 -4.49
CA ASN A 73 5.14 1.05 -5.02
C ASN A 73 3.90 1.94 -4.97
N LEU A 74 2.71 1.38 -5.22
CA LEU A 74 1.45 2.11 -5.14
C LEU A 74 1.14 2.48 -3.69
N GLU A 75 1.33 1.54 -2.75
CA GLU A 75 1.13 1.82 -1.31
C GLU A 75 2.03 2.96 -0.81
N ILE A 76 3.29 3.04 -1.26
CA ILE A 76 4.19 4.16 -0.92
C ILE A 76 3.65 5.48 -1.50
N LEU A 77 3.15 5.46 -2.73
CA LEU A 77 2.57 6.64 -3.39
C LEU A 77 1.30 7.11 -2.68
N GLU A 78 0.37 6.20 -2.39
CA GLU A 78 -0.88 6.45 -1.67
C GLU A 78 -0.59 7.09 -0.30
N ASN A 79 0.25 6.46 0.50
CA ASN A 79 0.66 6.95 1.81
C ASN A 79 1.26 8.37 1.75
N ARG A 80 2.00 8.70 0.68
CA ARG A 80 2.60 10.03 0.51
C ARG A 80 1.59 11.08 0.08
N LEU A 81 0.63 10.74 -0.78
CA LEU A 81 -0.45 11.66 -1.17
C LEU A 81 -1.31 12.03 0.04
N CYS A 82 -1.63 11.06 0.91
CA CYS A 82 -2.40 11.31 2.14
C CYS A 82 -1.78 12.36 3.07
N LEU A 83 -0.44 12.55 3.02
CA LEU A 83 0.24 13.58 3.81
C LEU A 83 -0.19 15.00 3.44
N TRP A 84 -0.47 15.25 2.16
CA TRP A 84 -0.88 16.55 1.65
C TRP A 84 -2.36 16.82 1.93
N ASP A 85 -3.20 15.82 1.67
CA ASP A 85 -4.65 15.94 1.84
C ASP A 85 -5.11 15.79 3.30
N LYS A 86 -4.19 15.43 4.20
CA LYS A 86 -4.49 15.07 5.61
C LYS A 86 -5.56 13.98 5.69
N ALA A 87 -5.54 13.07 4.72
CA ALA A 87 -6.43 11.92 4.65
C ALA A 87 -5.89 10.78 5.53
N ALA A 88 -6.79 9.93 6.01
CA ALA A 88 -6.40 8.73 6.76
C ALA A 88 -5.79 7.66 5.83
N GLU A 89 -6.39 7.49 4.65
CA GLU A 89 -6.01 6.51 3.63
C GLU A 89 -6.24 7.10 2.22
N GLY A 90 -5.76 6.41 1.20
CA GLY A 90 -5.87 6.83 -0.20
C GLY A 90 -5.68 5.65 -1.13
N ALA A 91 -6.20 5.77 -2.35
CA ALA A 91 -6.11 4.75 -3.39
C ALA A 91 -5.70 5.39 -4.72
N VAL A 92 -4.77 4.76 -5.43
CA VAL A 92 -4.30 5.21 -6.75
C VAL A 92 -4.99 4.42 -7.85
N PHE A 93 -5.45 5.15 -8.86
CA PHE A 93 -6.11 4.59 -10.04
C PHE A 93 -5.35 4.96 -11.31
N GLU A 94 -5.65 4.24 -12.40
CA GLU A 94 -5.04 4.45 -13.72
C GLU A 94 -5.22 5.89 -14.24
N SER A 95 -6.38 6.49 -13.97
CA SER A 95 -6.74 7.82 -14.41
C SER A 95 -7.61 8.58 -13.39
N GLY A 96 -7.74 9.89 -13.58
CA GLY A 96 -8.67 10.71 -12.81
C GLY A 96 -10.13 10.28 -13.01
N MET A 97 -10.52 9.89 -14.23
CA MET A 97 -11.88 9.43 -14.50
C MET A 97 -12.18 8.08 -13.85
N SER A 98 -11.20 7.16 -13.81
CA SER A 98 -11.37 5.89 -13.08
C SER A 98 -11.53 6.13 -11.58
N ALA A 99 -10.77 7.06 -11.00
CA ALA A 99 -10.94 7.41 -9.59
C ALA A 99 -12.36 7.93 -9.32
N ILE A 100 -12.88 8.82 -10.17
CA ILE A 100 -14.25 9.34 -10.06
C ILE A 100 -15.27 8.21 -10.23
N SER A 101 -15.15 7.38 -11.27
CA SER A 101 -16.12 6.33 -11.54
C SER A 101 -16.16 5.28 -10.44
N THR A 102 -15.00 4.87 -9.91
CA THR A 102 -14.92 3.87 -8.84
C THR A 102 -15.61 4.38 -7.58
N VAL A 103 -15.37 5.63 -7.18
CA VAL A 103 -16.04 6.23 -6.01
C VAL A 103 -17.56 6.29 -6.16
N MET A 104 -18.08 6.36 -7.38
CA MET A 104 -19.51 6.47 -7.65
C MET A 104 -20.22 5.12 -7.82
N LEU A 105 -19.47 4.03 -8.09
CA LEU A 105 -20.02 2.73 -8.50
C LEU A 105 -19.71 1.59 -7.52
N GLU A 106 -18.64 1.69 -6.74
CA GLU A 106 -18.32 0.77 -5.62
C GLU A 106 -18.87 1.34 -4.30
#